data_AF-A0ABD1F4N6-F1
#
_entry.id   AF-A0ABD1F4N6-F1
#
_cell.length_a   1.000
_cell.length_b   1.000
_cell.length_c   1.000
_cell.angle_alpha   90.00
_cell.angle_beta   90.00
_cell.angle_gamma   90.00
#
_symmetry.space_group_name_H-M   'P 1'
#
loop_
_entity.id
_entity.type
_entity.pdbx_description
1 polymer ?
#
loop_
_entity_poly.entity_id
_entity_poly.type
_entity_poly.pdbx_seq_one_letter_code
_entity_poly.pdbx_strand_id
1 'polypeptide(L)'
;MTGTICSVANCKSNHAKAKKDGEIIRFFTFPRSPLTRKQWVRLCHRKNNFNPLNKRICSKHFDSNQFEDLIHAKLTNSVCSKLKKTALPTLFLPNKTEKVNSERNKRYEVRQRKEIVSIF
;
A
#
# COMPACT_ATOMS: atom_id res chain seq x y z
N MET A 1 -7.11 5.09 -16.28
CA MET A 1 -5.73 4.64 -15.96
C MET A 1 -5.65 4.17 -14.51
N THR A 2 -5.80 2.87 -14.28
CA THR A 2 -5.71 2.23 -12.96
C THR A 2 -4.25 1.99 -12.57
N GLY A 3 -3.61 3.02 -11.99
CA GLY A 3 -2.27 2.87 -11.40
C GLY A 3 -2.31 2.10 -10.07
N THR A 4 -1.27 1.30 -9.80
CA THR A 4 -1.09 0.61 -8.51
C THR A 4 -0.98 1.63 -7.38
N ILE A 5 -1.86 1.53 -6.38
CA ILE A 5 -1.86 2.40 -5.19
C ILE A 5 -1.46 1.63 -3.94
N CYS A 6 -0.86 2.33 -2.97
CA CYS A 6 -0.54 1.74 -1.68
C CYS A 6 -1.81 1.33 -0.92
N SER A 7 -1.69 0.23 -0.18
CA SER A 7 -2.80 -0.38 0.56
C SER A 7 -2.89 0.04 2.02
N VAL A 8 -1.85 0.69 2.55
CA VAL A 8 -1.87 1.28 3.88
C VAL A 8 -2.85 2.45 3.89
N ALA A 9 -3.65 2.59 4.95
CA ALA A 9 -4.49 3.76 5.13
C ALA A 9 -3.64 5.04 5.21
N ASN A 10 -4.17 6.15 4.72
CA ASN A 10 -3.51 7.46 4.63
C ASN A 10 -2.28 7.56 3.72
N CYS A 11 -1.81 6.45 3.14
CA CYS A 11 -0.74 6.49 2.16
C CYS A 11 -1.26 6.91 0.78
N LYS A 12 -0.75 8.06 0.27
CA LYS A 12 -1.09 8.62 -1.05
C LYS A 12 -0.16 8.15 -2.17
N SER A 13 0.78 7.24 -1.87
CA SER A 13 1.72 6.69 -2.86
C SER A 13 1.00 5.94 -3.97
N ASN A 14 1.27 6.35 -5.21
CA ASN A 14 0.73 5.78 -6.44
C ASN A 14 1.88 5.58 -7.43
N HIS A 15 1.96 4.41 -8.04
CA HIS A 15 3.01 4.06 -9.00
C HIS A 15 3.08 5.02 -10.19
N ALA A 16 1.94 5.41 -10.76
CA ALA A 16 1.90 6.33 -11.89
C ALA A 16 2.41 7.73 -11.51
N LYS A 17 2.08 8.19 -10.30
CA LYS A 17 2.54 9.46 -9.77
C LYS A 17 4.04 9.41 -9.45
N ALA A 18 4.49 8.38 -8.74
CA ALA A 18 5.90 8.21 -8.40
C ALA A 18 6.80 8.17 -9.64
N LYS A 19 6.38 7.46 -10.69
CA LYS A 19 7.09 7.45 -11.98
C LYS A 19 7.16 8.83 -12.63
N LYS A 20 6.08 9.61 -12.57
CA LYS A 20 6.04 10.98 -13.13
C LYS A 20 6.96 11.94 -12.36
N ASP A 21 6.97 11.81 -11.04
CA ASP A 21 7.72 12.69 -10.15
C ASP A 21 9.19 12.27 -10.00
N GLY A 22 9.62 11.19 -10.66
CA GLY A 22 10.97 10.62 -10.50
C GLY A 22 11.21 9.97 -9.13
N GLU A 23 10.15 9.75 -8.34
CA GLU A 23 10.26 9.10 -7.03
C GLU A 23 10.56 7.60 -7.19
N ILE A 24 11.61 7.15 -6.50
CA ILE A 24 12.03 5.76 -6.49
C ILE A 24 11.21 4.99 -5.45
N ILE A 25 10.01 4.52 -5.83
CA ILE A 25 9.10 3.75 -4.97
C ILE A 25 8.76 2.40 -5.57
N ARG A 26 9.00 1.33 -4.82
CA ARG A 26 8.55 -0.02 -5.17
C ARG A 26 7.25 -0.38 -4.48
N PHE A 27 6.44 -1.21 -5.14
CA PHE A 27 5.16 -1.71 -4.62
C PHE A 27 5.23 -3.22 -4.48
N PHE A 28 5.13 -3.71 -3.24
CA PHE A 28 5.27 -5.12 -2.90
C PHE A 28 3.92 -5.82 -2.82
N THR A 29 3.87 -7.04 -3.32
CA THR A 29 2.74 -7.98 -3.21
C THR A 29 2.57 -8.44 -1.77
N PHE A 30 1.33 -8.77 -1.39
CA PHE A 30 1.11 -9.46 -0.12
C PHE A 30 1.80 -10.83 -0.13
N PRO A 31 2.42 -11.23 1.00
CA PRO A 31 3.12 -12.50 1.08
C PRO A 31 2.16 -13.69 0.91
N ARG A 32 2.70 -14.80 0.40
CA ARG A 32 1.96 -16.08 0.28
C ARG A 32 1.63 -16.69 1.65
N SER A 33 2.50 -16.47 2.64
CA SER A 33 2.30 -16.95 4.00
C SER A 33 1.02 -16.36 4.62
N PRO A 34 0.05 -17.20 5.02
CA PRO A 34 -1.21 -16.73 5.59
C PRO A 34 -1.03 -15.88 6.86
N LEU A 35 -0.03 -16.21 7.69
CA LEU A 35 0.25 -15.51 8.95
C LEU A 35 0.76 -14.09 8.69
N THR A 36 1.83 -13.95 7.91
CA THR A 36 2.40 -12.65 7.52
C THR A 36 1.36 -11.82 6.76
N ARG A 37 0.58 -12.45 5.88
CA ARG A 37 -0.50 -11.79 5.13
C ARG A 37 -1.56 -11.22 6.05
N LYS A 38 -2.02 -11.97 7.07
CA LYS A 38 -2.96 -11.47 8.08
C LYS A 38 -2.39 -10.27 8.83
N GLN A 39 -1.11 -10.29 9.19
CA GLN A 39 -0.44 -9.16 9.83
C GLN A 39 -0.43 -7.93 8.92
N TRP A 40 -0.03 -8.07 7.65
CA TRP A 40 -0.06 -6.94 6.70
C TRP A 40 -1.45 -6.33 6.53
N VAL A 41 -2.49 -7.16 6.47
CA VAL A 41 -3.89 -6.69 6.36
C VAL A 41 -4.28 -5.87 7.59
N ARG A 42 -3.93 -6.35 8.79
CA ARG A 42 -4.18 -5.63 10.05
C ARG A 42 -3.46 -4.28 10.07
N LEU A 43 -2.18 -4.25 9.67
CA LEU A 43 -1.36 -3.04 9.63
C LEU A 43 -1.82 -2.05 8.55
N CYS A 44 -2.56 -2.49 7.53
CA CYS A 44 -3.15 -1.55 6.57
C CYS A 44 -4.27 -0.68 7.16
N HIS A 45 -4.84 -1.04 8.31
CA HIS A 45 -5.93 -0.32 8.99
C HIS A 45 -7.12 0.05 8.08
N ARG A 46 -7.51 -0.84 7.17
CA ARG A 46 -8.70 -0.67 6.32
C ARG A 46 -9.86 -1.52 6.84
N LYS A 47 -11.00 -0.88 7.13
CA LYS A 47 -12.19 -1.51 7.74
C LYS A 47 -13.03 -2.40 6.80
N ASN A 48 -12.83 -2.33 5.47
CA ASN A 48 -13.70 -3.01 4.50
C ASN A 48 -13.03 -4.22 3.84
N ASN A 49 -13.83 -5.10 3.21
CA ASN A 49 -13.44 -6.29 2.41
C ASN A 49 -12.11 -6.10 1.67
N PHE A 50 -11.03 -6.42 2.37
CA PHE A 50 -9.68 -6.21 1.89
C PHE A 50 -9.23 -7.49 1.21
N ASN A 51 -9.40 -7.58 -0.11
CA ASN A 51 -8.84 -8.70 -0.88
C ASN A 51 -7.33 -8.47 -1.08
N PRO A 52 -6.43 -9.23 -0.45
CA PRO A 52 -4.99 -9.00 -0.50
C PRO A 52 -4.33 -9.32 -1.85
N LEU A 53 -4.98 -10.08 -2.74
CA LEU A 53 -4.38 -10.58 -4.00
C LEU A 53 -3.92 -9.45 -4.93
N ASN A 54 -4.79 -8.45 -5.11
CA ASN A 54 -4.56 -7.31 -6.01
C ASN A 54 -4.05 -6.07 -5.27
N LYS A 55 -3.67 -6.22 -4.00
CA LYS A 55 -3.23 -5.12 -3.15
C LYS A 55 -1.72 -5.11 -3.07
N ARG A 56 -1.17 -3.91 -2.90
CA ARG A 56 0.26 -3.68 -2.81
C ARG A 56 0.58 -2.67 -1.72
N ILE A 57 1.75 -2.79 -1.10
CA ILE A 57 2.26 -1.81 -0.11
C ILE A 57 3.55 -1.20 -0.67
N CYS A 58 3.70 0.12 -0.56
CA CYS A 58 4.90 0.78 -1.06
C CYS A 58 6.11 0.59 -0.14
N SER A 59 7.32 0.69 -0.70
CA SER A 59 8.61 0.57 0.00
C SER A 59 8.75 1.47 1.22
N LYS A 60 8.09 2.64 1.24
CA LYS A 60 8.10 3.59 2.36
C LYS A 60 7.67 2.98 3.70
N HIS A 61 6.90 1.88 3.70
CA HIS A 61 6.42 1.25 4.93
C HIS A 61 7.33 0.14 5.48
N PHE A 62 8.41 -0.20 4.79
CA PHE A 62 9.34 -1.25 5.19
C PHE A 62 10.67 -0.64 5.61
N ASP A 63 11.20 -1.12 6.73
CA ASP A 63 12.56 -0.79 7.14
C ASP A 63 13.59 -1.41 6.17
N SER A 64 14.72 -0.73 5.97
CA SER A 64 15.81 -1.22 5.11
C SER A 64 16.26 -2.64 5.48
N ASN A 65 16.20 -3.00 6.76
CA ASN A 65 16.60 -4.32 7.28
C ASN A 65 15.63 -5.44 6.91
N GLN A 66 14.45 -5.11 6.39
CA GLN A 66 13.44 -6.07 5.93
C GLN A 66 13.66 -6.51 4.48
N PHE A 67 14.55 -5.84 3.74
CA PHE A 67 14.93 -6.24 2.38
C PHE A 67 15.98 -7.33 2.42
N GLU A 68 15.73 -8.40 1.66
CA GLU A 68 16.66 -9.52 1.51
C GLU A 68 17.81 -9.15 0.58
N ASP A 69 17.53 -8.32 -0.42
CA ASP A 69 18.48 -7.90 -1.44
C ASP A 69 19.14 -6.56 -1.13
N LEU A 70 19.12 -6.10 0.13
CA LEU A 70 19.68 -4.80 0.52
C LEU A 70 21.16 -4.66 0.12
N ILE A 71 21.97 -5.69 0.38
CA ILE A 71 23.41 -5.67 0.07
C ILE A 71 23.63 -5.62 -1.44
N HIS A 72 22.91 -6.46 -2.19
CA HIS A 72 23.00 -6.49 -3.65
C HIS A 72 22.54 -5.16 -4.28
N ALA A 73 21.45 -4.60 -3.77
CA ALA A 73 20.91 -3.30 -4.18
C ALA A 73 21.94 -2.18 -3.96
N LYS A 74 22.60 -2.15 -2.80
CA LYS A 74 23.66 -1.18 -2.50
C LYS A 74 24.86 -1.32 -3.44
N LEU A 75 25.31 -2.55 -3.70
CA LEU A 75 26.48 -2.81 -4.54
C LEU A 75 26.25 -2.45 -6.02
N THR A 76 25.03 -2.68 -6.52
CA THR A 76 24.65 -2.43 -7.92
C THR A 76 24.01 -1.06 -8.13
N ASN A 77 23.97 -0.22 -7.09
CA ASN A 77 23.26 1.05 -7.06
C ASN A 77 21.80 0.93 -7.57
N SER A 78 21.17 -0.21 -7.25
CA SER A 78 19.81 -0.55 -7.65
C SER A 78 18.85 -0.49 -6.47
N VAL A 79 17.56 -0.60 -6.77
CA VAL A 79 16.50 -0.59 -5.76
C VAL A 79 16.26 -1.96 -5.17
N CYS A 80 15.90 -2.02 -3.89
CA CYS A 80 15.48 -3.26 -3.21
C CYS A 80 14.18 -3.80 -3.81
N SER A 81 14.19 -5.06 -4.22
CA SER A 81 13.14 -5.76 -4.97
C SER A 81 12.52 -6.91 -4.19
N LYS A 82 13.19 -7.41 -3.14
CA LYS A 82 12.77 -8.58 -2.38
C LYS A 82 12.68 -8.26 -0.89
N LEU A 83 11.53 -8.60 -0.30
CA LEU A 83 11.31 -8.55 1.14
C LEU A 83 11.55 -9.93 1.75
N LYS A 84 12.10 -9.98 2.96
CA LYS A 84 12.17 -11.19 3.76
C LYS A 84 10.78 -11.79 3.97
N LYS A 85 10.68 -13.11 4.14
CA LYS A 85 9.41 -13.82 4.36
C LYS A 85 8.65 -13.35 5.61
N THR A 86 9.38 -12.85 6.60
CA THR A 86 8.88 -12.31 7.86
C THR A 86 8.76 -10.78 7.86
N ALA A 87 8.99 -10.14 6.72
CA ALA A 87 8.94 -8.69 6.62
C ALA A 87 7.56 -8.16 6.95
N LEU A 88 7.51 -7.12 7.78
CA LEU A 88 6.28 -6.43 8.17
C LEU A 88 6.37 -4.95 7.80
N PRO A 89 5.27 -4.34 7.29
CA PRO A 89 5.20 -2.91 7.05
C PRO A 89 5.03 -2.19 8.38
N THR A 90 6.11 -1.99 9.14
CA THR A 90 6.08 -1.37 10.47
C THR A 90 6.19 0.15 10.45
N LEU A 91 6.67 0.74 9.35
CA LEU A 91 6.91 2.18 9.25
C LEU A 91 5.68 2.95 8.73
N PHE A 92 5.48 4.15 9.25
CA PHE A 92 4.42 5.09 8.85
C PHE A 92 3.02 4.47 8.83
N LEU A 93 2.69 3.75 9.91
CA LEU A 93 1.37 3.20 10.11
C LEU A 93 0.40 4.29 10.60
N PRO A 94 -0.87 4.27 10.14
CA PRO A 94 -1.88 5.21 10.63
C PRO A 94 -2.10 4.95 12.12
N ASN A 95 -1.95 6.00 12.93
CA ASN A 95 -2.08 5.90 14.37
C ASN A 95 -3.53 5.56 14.75
N LYS A 96 -3.73 4.71 15.78
CA LYS A 96 -5.05 4.20 16.19
C LYS A 96 -6.06 5.29 16.59
N THR A 97 -5.62 6.52 16.80
CA THR A 97 -6.40 7.59 17.43
C THR A 97 -7.21 8.46 16.47
N GLU A 98 -7.10 8.32 15.15
CA GLU A 98 -7.87 9.17 14.25
C GLU A 98 -8.98 8.40 13.52
N LYS A 99 -10.23 8.79 13.79
CA LYS A 99 -11.39 8.46 12.94
C LYS A 99 -11.19 9.15 11.58
N VAL A 100 -10.48 8.51 10.66
CA VAL A 100 -10.18 9.11 9.35
C VAL A 100 -11.41 9.08 8.45
N ASN A 101 -11.99 10.27 8.21
CA ASN A 101 -12.89 10.51 7.09
C ASN A 101 -12.06 10.55 5.79
N SER A 102 -11.76 9.38 5.21
CA SER A 102 -10.87 9.31 4.05
C SER A 102 -11.51 9.96 2.81
N GLU A 103 -10.74 10.72 2.01
CA GLU A 103 -11.18 11.20 0.68
C GLU A 103 -11.74 10.07 -0.20
N ARG A 104 -11.35 8.81 0.07
CA ARG A 104 -11.87 7.63 -0.61
C ARG A 104 -13.33 7.34 -0.26
N ASN A 105 -13.74 7.54 0.99
CA ASN A 105 -15.14 7.42 1.40
C ASN A 105 -15.97 8.53 0.74
N LYS A 106 -15.47 9.77 0.76
CA LYS A 106 -16.10 10.89 0.05
C LYS A 106 -16.29 10.58 -1.45
N ARG A 107 -15.26 10.03 -2.11
CA ARG A 107 -15.34 9.63 -3.53
C ARG A 107 -16.30 8.47 -3.77
N TYR A 108 -16.36 7.50 -2.86
CA TYR A 108 -17.32 6.39 -2.94
C TYR A 108 -18.76 6.92 -2.82
N GLU A 109 -19.02 7.79 -1.85
CA GLU A 109 -20.34 8.44 -1.67
C GLU A 109 -20.72 9.31 -2.87
N VAL A 110 -19.79 10.08 -3.42
CA VAL A 110 -20.02 10.86 -4.65
C VAL A 110 -20.36 9.95 -5.83
N ARG A 111 -19.68 8.81 -5.97
CA ARG A 111 -19.98 7.85 -7.04
C ARG A 111 -21.35 7.22 -6.88
N GLN A 112 -21.70 6.80 -5.66
CA GLN A 112 -23.02 6.23 -5.36
C GLN A 112 -24.15 7.25 -5.58
N ARG A 113 -23.96 8.50 -5.17
CA ARG A 113 -24.92 9.59 -5.46
C ARG A 113 -25.11 9.78 -6.97
N LYS A 114 -24.03 9.77 -7.77
CA LYS A 114 -24.12 9.89 -9.23
C LYS A 114 -24.84 8.70 -9.89
N GLU A 115 -24.58 7.48 -9.41
CA GLU A 115 -25.25 6.28 -9.92
C GLU A 115 -26.77 6.30 -9.60
N ILE A 116 -27.17 6.79 -8.42
CA ILE A 116 -28.58 6.97 -8.06
C ILE A 116 -29.26 8.04 -8.92
N VAL A 117 -28.61 9.19 -9.13
CA VAL A 117 -29.17 10.29 -9.95
C VAL A 117 -29.29 9.90 -11.43
N SER A 118 -28.43 8.99 -11.91
CA SER A 118 -28.46 8.47 -13.28
C SER A 118 -29.61 7.49 -13.57
N ILE A 119 -30.38 7.09 -12.55
CA ILE A 119 -31.52 6.17 -12.70
C ILE A 119 -32.84 6.94 -12.90
N PHE A 120 -32.83 8.26 -12.69
CA PHE A 120 -33.94 9.18 -12.94
C PHE A 120 -33.65 10.04 -14.18
#